data_AF-A0A6H9UYV1-F1
#
_entry.id   AF-A0A6H9UYV1-F1
#
_cell.length_a   1.000
_cell.length_b   1.000
_cell.length_c   1.000
_cell.angle_alpha   90.00
_cell.angle_beta   90.00
_cell.angle_gamma   90.00
#
_symmetry.space_group_name_H-M   'P 1'
#
loop_
_entity.id
_entity.type
_entity.pdbx_description
1 polymer ?
#
loop_
_entity_poly.entity_id
_entity_poly.type
_entity_poly.pdbx_seq_one_letter_code
_entity_poly.pdbx_strand_id
1 'polypeptide(L)'
;MPTPPRSPSRPPRRRPQPSRGRRPAVQRKKPRWAMRAVTTLSVVVLASAGIGHAVVTSLDADIARVDPFRDMKNRPQAGHGMNVLLVGTDGRDRVTEEERRAYRLGGAPCHCTDTIMIVHLSEDRERASVVSLPRDSYAMTPAHTDEVSGKRHGGHPVKLNAAYAEGGPQLTVRTVENMTHVKIDHYLEVDFTSFMKTVDVLDGVRICTAEPLKDRYSGLDLPAGTHTLRGGQALQYVRARHVDGASDLGRMHRQQRFLAALIERATSSGVLLNPMRFRDVTRAVLSSVRADKGFGTDELLDLGRAMRNFSPSSSEFTTVPIGRMGYAVKGVGSTLRWDPVRSGRLFRALREDEPLAVYKHRSRALAVAVAPQQIRVQVENGTSEAGLGKRVDAALAATGFRTTRVPKNAADRSLKRTVVAYDPRWDRSAQSLAAALPGSELRAVKGQGPVLKVIAGADFRKVRKVRADDPYQGEESAVVRGDEIGCA
;
A
#
# COMPACT_ATOMS: atom_id res chain seq x y z
N MET A 1 -29.20 5.67 -102.59
CA MET A 1 -29.76 6.68 -103.53
C MET A 1 -31.23 6.93 -103.16
N PRO A 2 -31.80 8.10 -103.48
CA PRO A 2 -32.44 8.98 -102.51
C PRO A 2 -33.96 9.18 -102.77
N THR A 3 -34.50 10.24 -102.15
CA THR A 3 -35.76 10.97 -102.42
C THR A 3 -37.08 10.47 -101.79
N PRO A 4 -38.01 11.41 -101.49
CA PRO A 4 -39.00 11.40 -100.40
C PRO A 4 -40.40 11.07 -100.98
N PRO A 5 -41.59 11.58 -100.55
CA PRO A 5 -42.08 12.24 -99.31
C PRO A 5 -43.45 11.64 -98.81
N ARG A 6 -44.16 12.42 -97.96
CA ARG A 6 -45.62 12.49 -97.69
C ARG A 6 -46.22 11.71 -96.50
N SER A 7 -47.04 12.47 -95.76
CA SER A 7 -48.03 12.12 -94.73
C SER A 7 -48.94 10.95 -95.15
N PRO A 8 -49.59 10.18 -94.23
CA PRO A 8 -50.66 10.72 -93.37
C PRO A 8 -50.92 9.98 -92.04
N SER A 9 -52.00 10.43 -91.38
CA SER A 9 -52.98 9.64 -90.59
C SER A 9 -53.02 9.88 -89.08
N ARG A 10 -54.26 10.14 -88.65
CA ARG A 10 -54.73 10.50 -87.32
C ARG A 10 -54.92 9.22 -86.50
N PRO A 11 -54.32 9.06 -85.31
CA PRO A 11 -54.53 7.87 -84.50
C PRO A 11 -55.83 7.96 -83.67
N PRO A 12 -56.45 6.81 -83.34
CA PRO A 12 -57.73 6.73 -82.66
C PRO A 12 -57.66 6.99 -81.14
N ARG A 13 -58.82 7.35 -80.58
CA ARG A 13 -59.13 7.53 -79.15
C ARG A 13 -58.59 6.38 -78.28
N ARG A 14 -57.70 6.69 -77.35
CA ARG A 14 -57.34 5.81 -76.21
C ARG A 14 -58.40 5.92 -75.11
N ARG A 15 -58.89 4.76 -74.66
CA ARG A 15 -59.74 4.59 -73.47
C ARG A 15 -59.01 5.11 -72.20
N PRO A 16 -59.73 5.62 -71.19
CA PRO A 16 -59.11 6.18 -69.99
C PRO A 16 -58.44 5.07 -69.14
N GLN A 17 -57.17 5.26 -68.81
CA GLN A 17 -56.48 4.49 -67.77
C GLN A 17 -56.95 4.94 -66.38
N PRO A 18 -57.20 4.03 -65.43
CA PRO A 18 -57.56 4.38 -64.07
C PRO A 18 -56.40 5.13 -63.39
N SER A 19 -56.73 6.30 -62.84
CA SER A 19 -55.84 7.13 -62.03
C SER A 19 -55.24 6.31 -60.89
N ARG A 20 -53.93 6.05 -60.94
CA ARG A 20 -53.17 5.61 -59.76
C ARG A 20 -53.17 6.78 -58.77
N GLY A 21 -54.04 6.67 -57.77
CA GLY A 21 -54.09 7.60 -56.65
C GLY A 21 -52.70 7.78 -56.05
N ARG A 22 -52.29 9.05 -55.92
CA ARG A 22 -51.09 9.48 -55.22
C ARG A 22 -51.22 8.99 -53.76
N ARG A 23 -50.53 7.91 -53.40
CA ARG A 23 -50.45 7.46 -52.00
C ARG A 23 -49.89 8.64 -51.18
N PRO A 24 -50.54 9.06 -50.08
CA PRO A 24 -49.98 10.10 -49.23
C PRO A 24 -48.65 9.60 -48.68
N ALA A 25 -47.63 10.47 -48.67
CA ALA A 25 -46.37 10.19 -47.99
C ALA A 25 -46.70 9.91 -46.52
N VAL A 26 -46.50 8.68 -46.08
CA VAL A 26 -46.64 8.31 -44.67
C VAL A 26 -45.56 9.11 -43.93
N GLN A 27 -45.95 10.23 -43.30
CA GLN A 27 -45.12 10.91 -42.33
C GLN A 27 -44.84 9.90 -41.21
N ARG A 28 -43.68 9.25 -41.26
CA ARG A 28 -43.16 8.45 -40.15
C ARG A 28 -43.04 9.39 -38.96
N LYS A 29 -44.03 9.37 -38.06
CA LYS A 29 -43.99 10.10 -36.80
C LYS A 29 -42.71 9.66 -36.09
N LYS A 30 -41.72 10.56 -36.01
CA LYS A 30 -40.47 10.30 -35.28
C LYS A 30 -40.86 9.84 -33.87
N PRO A 31 -40.32 8.72 -33.37
CA PRO A 31 -40.74 8.16 -32.09
C PRO A 31 -40.47 9.17 -30.98
N ARG A 32 -41.53 9.80 -30.48
CA ARG A 32 -41.47 10.75 -29.36
C ARG A 32 -40.89 10.10 -28.10
N TRP A 33 -40.93 8.77 -28.00
CA TRP A 33 -40.30 7.99 -26.93
C TRP A 33 -38.77 8.04 -26.99
N ALA A 34 -38.17 8.04 -28.18
CA ALA A 34 -36.72 8.15 -28.34
C ALA A 34 -36.24 9.56 -27.96
N MET A 35 -36.99 10.60 -28.35
CA MET A 35 -36.71 11.97 -27.94
C MET A 35 -36.85 12.14 -26.43
N ARG A 36 -37.91 11.60 -25.81
CA ARG A 36 -38.05 11.59 -24.35
C ARG A 36 -36.90 10.87 -23.67
N ALA A 37 -36.53 9.67 -24.12
CA ALA A 37 -35.43 8.91 -23.54
C ALA A 37 -34.09 9.66 -23.60
N VAL A 38 -33.78 10.29 -24.74
CA VAL A 38 -32.57 11.12 -24.90
C VAL A 38 -32.64 12.33 -23.99
N THR A 39 -33.77 13.03 -23.90
CA THR A 39 -33.92 14.18 -22.99
C THR A 39 -33.79 13.77 -21.53
N THR A 40 -34.40 12.66 -21.09
CA THR A 40 -34.26 12.17 -19.72
C THR A 40 -32.82 11.79 -19.43
N LEU A 41 -32.14 11.10 -20.35
CA LEU A 41 -30.73 10.76 -20.22
C LEU A 41 -29.86 12.01 -20.13
N SER A 42 -30.08 13.02 -20.99
CA SER A 42 -29.35 14.29 -20.93
C SER A 42 -29.59 15.04 -19.62
N VAL A 43 -30.83 15.09 -19.12
CA VAL A 43 -31.14 15.73 -17.83
C VAL A 43 -30.47 14.98 -16.68
N VAL A 44 -30.48 13.65 -16.70
CA VAL A 44 -29.78 12.83 -15.69
C VAL A 44 -28.28 13.09 -15.75
N VAL A 45 -27.66 13.08 -16.94
CA VAL A 45 -26.23 13.35 -17.11
C VAL A 45 -25.87 14.76 -16.64
N LEU A 46 -26.64 15.79 -17.02
CA LEU A 46 -26.40 17.17 -16.61
C LEU A 46 -26.63 17.38 -15.10
N ALA A 47 -27.66 16.76 -14.53
CA ALA A 47 -27.88 16.79 -13.09
C ALA A 47 -26.76 16.07 -12.34
N SER A 48 -26.31 14.91 -12.82
CA SER A 48 -25.16 14.20 -12.25
C SER A 48 -23.86 15.00 -12.37
N ALA A 49 -23.62 15.64 -13.51
CA ALA A 49 -22.46 16.51 -13.72
C ALA A 49 -22.52 17.77 -12.86
N GLY A 50 -23.69 18.39 -12.72
CA GLY A 50 -23.90 19.57 -11.87
C GLY A 50 -23.74 19.24 -10.39
N ILE A 51 -24.30 18.11 -9.93
CA ILE A 51 -24.09 17.59 -8.56
C ILE A 51 -22.61 17.26 -8.35
N GLY A 52 -21.97 16.59 -9.31
CA GLY A 52 -20.54 16.27 -9.26
C GLY A 52 -19.68 17.52 -9.13
N HIS A 53 -19.95 18.54 -9.96
CA HIS A 53 -19.25 19.82 -9.93
C HIS A 53 -19.46 20.55 -8.60
N ALA A 54 -20.70 20.67 -8.12
CA ALA A 54 -21.01 21.33 -6.86
C ALA A 54 -20.33 20.65 -5.66
N VAL A 55 -20.34 19.30 -5.61
CA VAL A 55 -19.61 18.53 -4.61
C VAL A 55 -18.13 18.87 -4.69
N VAL A 56 -17.52 18.75 -5.86
CA VAL A 56 -16.10 19.03 -6.06
C VAL A 56 -15.70 20.44 -5.63
N THR A 57 -16.44 21.47 -6.04
CA THR A 57 -16.15 22.86 -5.66
C THR A 57 -16.34 23.14 -4.17
N SER A 58 -17.28 22.44 -3.51
CA SER A 58 -17.48 22.59 -2.06
C SER A 58 -16.33 22.03 -1.24
N LEU A 59 -15.54 21.10 -1.81
CA LEU A 59 -14.41 20.49 -1.12
C LEU A 59 -13.23 21.45 -0.94
N ASP A 60 -13.02 22.38 -1.88
CA ASP A 60 -11.88 23.32 -1.83
C ASP A 60 -12.02 24.39 -0.73
N ALA A 61 -13.28 24.73 -0.39
CA ALA A 61 -13.63 25.74 0.61
C ALA A 61 -13.47 25.26 2.06
N ASP A 62 -13.54 23.95 2.31
CA ASP A 62 -13.49 23.34 3.65
C ASP A 62 -12.03 23.02 4.10
N ILE A 63 -11.01 23.25 3.25
CA ILE A 63 -9.61 22.90 3.54
C ILE A 63 -8.86 24.06 4.20
N ALA A 64 -8.37 23.83 5.42
CA ALA A 64 -7.50 24.76 6.10
C ALA A 64 -6.13 24.85 5.39
N ARG A 65 -5.71 26.06 5.02
CA ARG A 65 -4.49 26.27 4.22
C ARG A 65 -3.25 26.57 5.07
N VAL A 66 -2.12 26.11 4.58
CA VAL A 66 -0.77 26.44 5.06
C VAL A 66 0.05 26.95 3.87
N ASP A 67 1.05 27.80 4.11
CA ASP A 67 1.99 28.24 3.08
C ASP A 67 3.41 27.77 3.38
N PRO A 68 3.69 26.47 3.18
CA PRO A 68 4.98 25.89 3.54
C PRO A 68 6.07 26.22 2.52
N PHE A 69 5.71 26.76 1.35
CA PHE A 69 6.64 27.05 0.26
C PHE A 69 6.96 28.54 0.11
N ARG A 70 6.43 29.38 1.01
CA ARG A 70 6.63 30.84 0.99
C ARG A 70 8.12 31.19 0.83
N ASP A 71 8.43 32.07 -0.11
CA ASP A 71 9.79 32.60 -0.36
C ASP A 71 10.88 31.55 -0.66
N MET A 72 10.52 30.32 -1.04
CA MET A 72 11.47 29.28 -1.39
C MET A 72 11.88 29.34 -2.87
N LYS A 73 13.02 29.98 -3.16
CA LYS A 73 13.53 30.18 -4.53
C LYS A 73 14.54 29.11 -5.00
N ASN A 74 15.37 28.59 -4.09
CA ASN A 74 16.44 27.62 -4.41
C ASN A 74 16.03 26.21 -3.96
N ARG A 75 15.05 25.64 -4.66
CA ARG A 75 14.50 24.31 -4.37
C ARG A 75 15.14 23.25 -5.28
N PRO A 76 15.13 21.96 -4.90
CA PRO A 76 15.53 20.89 -5.81
C PRO A 76 14.76 20.96 -7.13
N GLN A 77 15.39 20.48 -8.21
CA GLN A 77 14.72 20.34 -9.50
C GLN A 77 13.53 19.40 -9.37
N ALA A 78 12.46 19.68 -10.13
CA ALA A 78 11.33 18.78 -10.20
C ALA A 78 11.78 17.46 -10.84
N GLY A 79 11.46 16.36 -10.17
CA GLY A 79 11.59 15.02 -10.75
C GLY A 79 10.34 14.65 -11.53
N HIS A 80 10.24 13.36 -11.82
CA HIS A 80 9.02 12.74 -12.35
C HIS A 80 8.09 12.34 -11.20
N GLY A 81 6.77 12.36 -11.45
CA GLY A 81 5.75 12.10 -10.42
C GLY A 81 5.50 13.29 -9.48
N MET A 82 4.78 13.01 -8.38
CA MET A 82 4.34 14.01 -7.40
C MET A 82 4.74 13.57 -5.98
N ASN A 83 5.47 14.43 -5.27
CA ASN A 83 5.92 14.18 -3.91
C ASN A 83 5.12 15.00 -2.90
N VAL A 84 4.44 14.34 -1.99
CA VAL A 84 3.66 14.96 -0.92
C VAL A 84 4.37 14.71 0.42
N LEU A 85 4.72 15.77 1.15
CA LEU A 85 5.22 15.65 2.51
C LEU A 85 4.02 15.56 3.47
N LEU A 86 3.81 14.36 4.02
CA LEU A 86 2.80 14.09 5.03
C LEU A 86 3.40 14.23 6.43
N VAL A 87 2.82 15.12 7.24
CA VAL A 87 3.28 15.45 8.59
C VAL A 87 2.16 15.22 9.60
N GLY A 88 2.43 14.39 10.60
CA GLY A 88 1.54 14.19 11.75
C GLY A 88 1.97 15.04 12.93
N THR A 89 1.10 15.95 13.39
CA THR A 89 1.39 16.88 14.49
C THR A 89 0.66 16.47 15.78
N ASP A 90 1.27 16.79 16.92
CA ASP A 90 0.62 16.69 18.23
C ASP A 90 -0.21 17.95 18.53
N GLY A 91 -1.06 18.35 17.57
CA GLY A 91 -2.01 19.43 17.75
C GLY A 91 -3.15 18.97 18.67
N ARG A 92 -3.28 19.59 19.84
CA ARG A 92 -4.30 19.24 20.85
C ARG A 92 -5.33 20.34 21.10
N ASP A 93 -5.27 21.41 20.32
CA ASP A 93 -6.04 22.64 20.56
C ASP A 93 -7.55 22.42 20.43
N ARG A 94 -7.95 21.33 19.75
CA ARG A 94 -9.34 20.93 19.49
C ARG A 94 -9.76 19.64 20.20
N VAL A 95 -8.97 19.17 21.18
CA VAL A 95 -9.26 17.96 21.95
C VAL A 95 -9.94 18.33 23.27
N THR A 96 -11.12 17.76 23.52
CA THR A 96 -11.88 17.95 24.77
C THR A 96 -11.17 17.33 25.98
N GLU A 97 -11.47 17.80 27.19
CA GLU A 97 -10.91 17.22 28.42
C GLU A 97 -11.31 15.75 28.64
N GLU A 98 -12.47 15.35 28.13
CA GLU A 98 -12.93 13.96 28.15
C GLU A 98 -12.07 13.08 27.25
N GLU A 99 -11.85 13.49 25.99
CA GLU A 99 -10.96 12.79 25.05
C GLU A 99 -9.51 12.78 25.55
N ARG A 100 -9.03 13.86 26.18
CA ARG A 100 -7.69 13.93 26.77
C ARG A 100 -7.48 12.85 27.83
N ARG A 101 -8.47 12.64 28.69
CA ARG A 101 -8.44 11.58 29.70
C ARG A 101 -8.60 10.20 29.09
N ALA A 102 -9.56 10.02 28.18
CA ALA A 102 -9.86 8.75 27.54
C ALA A 102 -8.67 8.20 26.75
N TYR A 103 -7.98 9.05 25.99
CA TYR A 103 -6.90 8.66 25.07
C TYR A 103 -5.49 9.02 25.57
N ARG A 104 -5.37 9.35 26.86
CA ARG A 104 -4.10 9.71 27.53
C ARG A 104 -3.31 10.76 26.73
N LEU A 105 -3.97 11.86 26.40
CA LEU A 105 -3.41 13.01 25.68
C LEU A 105 -2.93 14.10 26.67
N GLY A 106 -2.42 13.70 27.84
CA GLY A 106 -1.88 14.59 28.86
C GLY A 106 -0.47 15.13 28.53
N GLY A 107 -0.05 16.21 29.22
CA GLY A 107 1.21 16.92 28.99
C GLY A 107 1.06 18.21 28.18
N ALA A 108 2.08 19.08 28.21
CA ALA A 108 2.08 20.33 27.45
C ALA A 108 2.16 20.04 25.93
N PRO A 109 1.34 20.70 25.09
CA PRO A 109 1.48 20.59 23.65
C PRO A 109 2.86 21.15 23.27
N CYS A 110 3.68 20.32 22.63
CA CYS A 110 5.05 20.70 22.30
C CYS A 110 5.17 21.25 20.86
N HIS A 111 4.06 21.38 20.13
CA HIS A 111 4.03 21.68 18.69
C HIS A 111 5.08 20.86 17.93
N CYS A 112 5.16 19.56 18.23
CA CYS A 112 6.11 18.66 17.59
C CYS A 112 5.43 17.84 16.50
N THR A 113 6.22 17.41 15.52
CA THR A 113 5.82 16.38 14.57
C THR A 113 6.23 15.00 15.10
N ASP A 114 5.27 14.09 15.15
CA ASP A 114 5.51 12.70 15.56
C ASP A 114 5.67 11.75 14.38
N THR A 115 5.23 12.17 13.20
CA THR A 115 5.27 11.40 11.95
C THR A 115 5.68 12.32 10.80
N ILE A 116 6.66 11.91 10.01
CA ILE A 116 7.11 12.62 8.81
C ILE A 116 7.30 11.57 7.72
N MET A 117 6.55 11.68 6.62
CA MET A 117 6.59 10.73 5.52
C MET A 117 6.60 11.46 4.18
N ILE A 118 7.36 10.97 3.22
CA ILE A 118 7.23 11.36 1.82
C ILE A 118 6.30 10.35 1.16
N VAL A 119 5.18 10.82 0.63
CA VAL A 119 4.28 10.04 -0.22
C VAL A 119 4.57 10.44 -1.66
N HIS A 120 5.16 9.52 -2.42
CA HIS A 120 5.46 9.69 -3.82
C HIS A 120 4.39 8.98 -4.66
N LEU A 121 3.76 9.70 -5.58
CA LEU A 121 2.87 9.16 -6.60
C LEU A 121 3.60 9.20 -7.93
N SER A 122 3.70 8.06 -8.60
CA SER A 122 4.36 7.98 -9.92
C SER A 122 3.66 8.85 -10.96
N GLU A 123 4.38 9.22 -12.02
CA GLU A 123 3.86 10.06 -13.10
C GLU A 123 2.62 9.43 -13.77
N ASP A 124 2.64 8.11 -13.93
CA ASP A 124 1.51 7.31 -14.45
C ASP A 124 0.37 7.06 -13.45
N ARG A 125 0.58 7.41 -12.17
CA ARG A 125 -0.37 7.22 -11.06
C ARG A 125 -0.75 5.77 -10.78
N GLU A 126 0.09 4.83 -11.18
CA GLU A 126 -0.10 3.41 -10.93
C GLU A 126 0.66 2.90 -9.70
N ARG A 127 1.65 3.66 -9.21
CA ARG A 127 2.47 3.33 -8.05
C ARG A 127 2.43 4.45 -7.00
N ALA A 128 2.39 4.04 -5.75
CA ALA A 128 2.53 4.94 -4.62
C ALA A 128 3.55 4.39 -3.63
N SER A 129 4.55 5.22 -3.31
CA SER A 129 5.65 4.86 -2.44
C SER A 129 5.64 5.77 -1.20
N VAL A 130 5.57 5.18 -0.02
CA VAL A 130 5.57 5.88 1.27
C VAL A 130 6.90 5.65 1.97
N VAL A 131 7.67 6.71 2.10
CA VAL A 131 8.98 6.71 2.76
C VAL A 131 8.90 7.43 4.08
N SER A 132 9.01 6.69 5.18
CA SER A 132 9.01 7.26 6.52
C SER A 132 10.38 7.83 6.90
N LEU A 133 10.39 9.09 7.35
CA LEU A 133 11.57 9.80 7.86
C LEU A 133 11.54 9.73 9.40
N PRO A 134 12.50 9.05 10.06
CA PRO A 134 12.53 9.00 11.52
C PRO A 134 12.62 10.41 12.12
N ARG A 135 11.79 10.72 13.11
CA ARG A 135 11.73 12.06 13.72
C ARG A 135 13.04 12.48 14.41
N ASP A 136 13.78 11.50 14.94
CA ASP A 136 15.05 11.68 15.63
C ASP A 136 16.25 11.73 14.65
N SER A 137 15.98 11.73 13.33
CA SER A 137 17.02 11.86 12.30
C SER A 137 17.81 13.15 12.53
N TYR A 138 19.14 13.01 12.51
CA TYR A 138 20.06 14.12 12.51
C TYR A 138 19.84 14.96 11.26
N ALA A 139 19.51 16.22 11.46
CA ALA A 139 19.29 17.19 10.40
C ALA A 139 20.13 18.44 10.65
N MET A 140 20.51 19.10 9.56
CA MET A 140 21.03 20.46 9.61
C MET A 140 19.96 21.37 9.06
N THR A 141 19.43 22.26 9.90
CA THR A 141 18.48 23.27 9.43
C THR A 141 19.19 24.24 8.50
N PRO A 142 18.54 24.72 7.44
CA PRO A 142 19.02 25.91 6.74
C PRO A 142 18.82 27.15 7.62
N ALA A 143 19.51 28.24 7.27
CA ALA A 143 19.28 29.53 7.94
C ALA A 143 17.80 29.94 7.83
N HIS A 144 17.23 30.36 8.96
CA HIS A 144 15.81 30.66 9.10
C HIS A 144 15.58 31.68 10.21
N THR A 145 14.34 32.16 10.30
CA THR A 145 13.86 32.96 11.42
C THR A 145 12.95 32.04 12.23
N ASP A 146 13.25 31.87 13.50
CA ASP A 146 12.46 31.05 14.41
C ASP A 146 11.09 31.72 14.60
N GLU A 147 10.02 30.96 14.37
CA GLU A 147 8.65 31.48 14.37
C GLU A 147 8.16 31.85 15.77
N VAL A 148 8.72 31.21 16.81
CA VAL A 148 8.31 31.40 18.21
C VAL A 148 8.99 32.62 18.83
N SER A 149 10.29 32.74 18.62
CA SER A 149 11.16 33.76 19.23
C SER A 149 11.41 34.96 18.33
N GLY A 150 11.13 34.85 17.02
CA GLY A 150 11.42 35.88 16.01
C GLY A 150 12.91 36.08 15.73
N LYS A 151 13.79 35.27 16.32
CA LYS A 151 15.24 35.41 16.16
C LYS A 151 15.70 34.77 14.86
N ARG A 152 16.75 35.35 14.27
CA ARG A 152 17.38 34.76 13.07
C ARG A 152 18.46 33.77 13.50
N HIS A 153 18.33 32.54 13.02
CA HIS A 153 19.28 31.46 13.26
C HIS A 153 20.10 31.19 11.99
N GLY A 154 21.40 30.99 12.17
CA GLY A 154 22.21 30.30 11.17
C GLY A 154 21.78 28.84 11.05
N GLY A 155 22.27 28.14 10.02
CA GLY A 155 22.03 26.71 9.90
C GLY A 155 22.72 25.95 11.04
N HIS A 156 22.00 25.07 11.72
CA HIS A 156 22.50 24.41 12.92
C HIS A 156 21.93 22.98 13.07
N PRO A 157 22.60 22.11 13.85
CA PRO A 157 22.16 20.72 13.98
C PRO A 157 20.93 20.61 14.87
N VAL A 158 19.96 19.80 14.42
CA VAL A 158 18.72 19.51 15.14
C VAL A 158 18.32 18.04 14.94
N LYS A 159 17.31 17.60 15.68
CA LYS A 159 16.50 16.45 15.27
C LYS A 159 15.47 16.90 14.25
N LEU A 160 15.13 16.06 13.28
CA LEU A 160 14.22 16.44 12.20
C LEU A 160 12.87 16.98 12.69
N ASN A 161 12.30 16.44 13.77
CA ASN A 161 11.06 16.98 14.34
C ASN A 161 11.17 18.39 14.94
N ALA A 162 12.36 18.80 15.37
CA ALA A 162 12.58 20.13 15.93
C ALA A 162 12.50 21.21 14.83
N ALA A 163 12.73 20.87 13.56
CA ALA A 163 12.54 21.80 12.45
C ALA A 163 11.11 22.36 12.40
N TYR A 164 10.10 21.54 12.75
CA TYR A 164 8.73 22.02 12.87
C TYR A 164 8.52 22.90 14.10
N ALA A 165 9.12 22.54 15.24
CA ALA A 165 8.98 23.30 16.48
C ALA A 165 9.64 24.70 16.37
N GLU A 166 10.74 24.83 15.62
CA GLU A 166 11.47 26.08 15.43
C GLU A 166 10.87 26.98 14.34
N GLY A 167 10.48 26.40 13.20
CA GLY A 167 10.10 27.18 12.01
C GLY A 167 8.93 26.58 11.22
N GLY A 168 8.12 25.76 11.89
CA GLY A 168 6.85 25.28 11.37
C GLY A 168 6.95 24.43 10.10
N PRO A 169 5.87 24.38 9.32
CA PRO A 169 5.81 23.67 8.04
C PRO A 169 6.91 24.09 7.06
N GLN A 170 7.23 25.38 6.99
CA GLN A 170 8.20 25.92 6.02
C GLN A 170 9.62 25.41 6.30
N LEU A 171 10.09 25.50 7.55
CA LEU A 171 11.41 24.99 7.91
C LEU A 171 11.48 23.47 7.78
N THR A 172 10.38 22.77 8.08
CA THR A 172 10.27 21.32 7.90
C THR A 172 10.51 20.91 6.45
N VAL A 173 9.76 21.49 5.51
CA VAL A 173 9.92 21.22 4.06
C VAL A 173 11.34 21.53 3.62
N ARG A 174 11.87 22.71 3.96
CA ARG A 174 13.24 23.10 3.58
C ARG A 174 14.30 22.14 4.11
N THR A 175 14.12 21.64 5.33
CA THR A 175 15.05 20.68 5.96
C THR A 175 14.97 19.33 5.25
N VAL A 176 13.77 18.84 4.94
CA VAL A 176 13.57 17.59 4.18
C VAL A 176 14.14 17.70 2.76
N GLU A 177 13.85 18.77 2.02
CA GLU A 177 14.40 19.01 0.68
C GLU A 177 15.94 19.08 0.71
N ASN A 178 16.52 19.70 1.74
CA ASN A 178 17.97 19.78 1.91
C ASN A 178 18.61 18.42 2.23
N MET A 179 17.96 17.57 3.02
CA MET A 179 18.48 16.26 3.40
C MET A 179 18.35 15.21 2.28
N THR A 180 17.28 15.30 1.49
CA THR A 180 16.90 14.25 0.53
C THR A 180 17.21 14.63 -0.92
N HIS A 181 17.28 15.93 -1.21
CA HIS A 181 17.25 16.51 -2.55
C HIS A 181 16.03 16.09 -3.39
N VAL A 182 14.98 15.56 -2.76
CA VAL A 182 13.67 15.33 -3.40
C VAL A 182 12.89 16.63 -3.30
N LYS A 183 12.36 17.11 -4.43
CA LYS A 183 11.45 18.26 -4.44
C LYS A 183 10.11 17.83 -3.83
N ILE A 184 9.58 18.61 -2.88
CA ILE A 184 8.27 18.37 -2.28
C ILE A 184 7.22 19.22 -3.00
N ASP A 185 6.32 18.63 -3.76
CA ASP A 185 5.33 19.38 -4.53
C ASP A 185 4.19 19.88 -3.65
N HIS A 186 3.77 19.05 -2.69
CA HIS A 186 2.67 19.37 -1.77
C HIS A 186 2.98 19.03 -0.33
N TYR A 187 2.26 19.67 0.58
CA TYR A 187 2.36 19.46 2.02
C TYR A 187 0.99 19.18 2.61
N LEU A 188 0.90 18.10 3.38
CA LEU A 188 -0.30 17.71 4.11
C LEU A 188 0.04 17.54 5.60
N GLU A 189 -0.74 18.20 6.44
CA GLU A 189 -0.60 18.13 7.89
C GLU A 189 -1.86 17.58 8.55
N VAL A 190 -1.68 16.63 9.45
CA VAL A 190 -2.75 15.91 10.14
C VAL A 190 -2.53 15.98 11.65
N ASP A 191 -3.50 16.55 12.37
CA ASP A 191 -3.52 16.55 13.84
C ASP A 191 -4.28 15.33 14.41
N PHE A 192 -4.23 15.17 15.73
CA PHE A 192 -4.87 14.03 16.40
C PHE A 192 -6.38 13.99 16.23
N THR A 193 -7.06 15.13 16.41
CA THR A 193 -8.51 15.22 16.28
C THR A 193 -8.96 14.82 14.88
N SER A 194 -8.24 15.30 13.89
CA SER A 194 -8.51 15.10 12.48
C SER A 194 -8.24 13.65 12.04
N PHE A 195 -7.16 13.06 12.56
CA PHE A 195 -6.89 11.63 12.41
C PHE A 195 -8.04 10.78 12.98
N MET A 196 -8.47 11.03 14.23
CA MET A 196 -9.54 10.26 14.86
C MET A 196 -10.85 10.34 14.07
N LYS A 197 -11.27 11.56 13.69
CA LYS A 197 -12.48 11.80 12.89
C LYS A 197 -12.45 11.06 11.55
N THR A 198 -11.31 11.10 10.85
CA THR A 198 -11.15 10.41 9.57
C THR A 198 -11.37 8.90 9.72
N VAL A 199 -10.78 8.30 10.75
CA VAL A 199 -10.94 6.87 11.03
C VAL A 199 -12.38 6.52 11.39
N ASP A 200 -13.06 7.35 12.19
CA ASP A 200 -14.44 7.11 12.59
C ASP A 200 -15.42 7.19 11.40
N VAL A 201 -15.21 8.13 10.48
CA VAL A 201 -16.01 8.25 9.24
C VAL A 201 -15.85 7.04 8.32
N LEU A 202 -14.67 6.41 8.32
CA LEU A 202 -14.40 5.16 7.60
C LEU A 202 -14.97 3.91 8.29
N ASP A 203 -15.71 4.10 9.37
CA ASP A 203 -16.22 3.05 10.24
C ASP A 203 -15.14 2.21 10.96
N GLY A 204 -13.98 2.83 11.19
CA GLY A 204 -12.81 2.20 11.79
C GLY A 204 -11.92 1.45 10.79
N VAL A 205 -10.72 1.10 11.26
CA VAL A 205 -9.70 0.39 10.48
C VAL A 205 -9.45 -0.97 11.09
N ARG A 206 -9.48 -2.01 10.27
CA ARG A 206 -9.22 -3.38 10.70
C ARG A 206 -7.72 -3.62 10.83
N ILE A 207 -7.25 -3.91 12.03
CA ILE A 207 -5.87 -4.21 12.35
C ILE A 207 -5.81 -5.60 12.96
N CYS A 208 -4.81 -6.39 12.55
CA CYS A 208 -4.56 -7.71 13.10
C CYS A 208 -3.18 -7.77 13.75
N THR A 209 -3.12 -8.32 14.96
CA THR A 209 -1.91 -8.45 15.78
C THR A 209 -1.71 -9.90 16.19
N ALA A 210 -0.49 -10.42 16.02
CA ALA A 210 -0.15 -11.80 16.42
C ALA A 210 -0.01 -11.94 17.94
N GLU A 211 0.45 -10.87 18.60
CA GLU A 211 0.68 -10.80 20.04
C GLU A 211 -0.17 -9.68 20.66
N PRO A 212 -0.49 -9.78 21.97
CA PRO A 212 -1.17 -8.70 22.68
C PRO A 212 -0.27 -7.46 22.77
N LEU A 213 -0.82 -6.30 22.42
CA LEU A 213 -0.12 -5.02 22.49
C LEU A 213 -0.67 -4.21 23.67
N LYS A 214 0.19 -3.90 24.64
CA LYS A 214 -0.15 -3.03 25.78
C LYS A 214 0.84 -1.90 25.94
N ASP A 215 0.37 -0.66 25.95
CA ASP A 215 1.18 0.53 26.25
C ASP A 215 0.49 1.40 27.29
N ARG A 216 1.11 1.51 28.47
CA ARG A 216 0.59 2.35 29.55
C ARG A 216 0.65 3.84 29.22
N TYR A 217 1.52 4.29 28.31
CA TYR A 217 1.63 5.70 27.98
C TYR A 217 0.55 6.14 27.00
N SER A 218 0.35 5.40 25.91
CA SER A 218 -0.74 5.70 24.97
C SER A 218 -2.11 5.23 25.48
N GLY A 219 -2.15 4.26 26.40
CA GLY A 219 -3.39 3.63 26.86
C GLY A 219 -3.87 2.51 25.96
N LEU A 220 -3.05 2.08 24.99
CA LEU A 220 -3.36 0.93 24.15
C LEU A 220 -3.44 -0.34 25.00
N ASP A 221 -4.55 -1.06 24.86
CA ASP A 221 -4.70 -2.43 25.34
C ASP A 221 -5.45 -3.22 24.25
N LEU A 222 -4.68 -3.96 23.45
CA LEU A 222 -5.20 -4.70 22.30
C LEU A 222 -4.78 -6.17 22.43
N PRO A 223 -5.71 -7.11 22.63
CA PRO A 223 -5.38 -8.54 22.67
C PRO A 223 -4.94 -9.03 21.29
N ALA A 224 -4.30 -10.21 21.22
CA ALA A 224 -3.99 -10.85 19.94
C ALA A 224 -5.28 -11.11 19.13
N GLY A 225 -5.19 -11.03 17.81
CA GLY A 225 -6.30 -11.25 16.88
C GLY A 225 -6.59 -10.06 15.99
N THR A 226 -7.76 -10.09 15.34
CA THR A 226 -8.22 -9.04 14.43
C THR A 226 -9.23 -8.14 15.10
N HIS A 227 -9.00 -6.83 15.05
CA HIS A 227 -9.80 -5.81 15.70
C HIS A 227 -10.10 -4.67 14.75
N THR A 228 -11.29 -4.08 14.85
CA THR A 228 -11.61 -2.83 14.14
C THR A 228 -11.37 -1.67 15.09
N LEU A 229 -10.30 -0.92 14.85
CA LEU A 229 -9.92 0.24 15.65
C LEU A 229 -10.70 1.47 15.19
N ARG A 230 -11.48 2.05 16.10
CA ARG A 230 -12.10 3.38 15.94
C ARG A 230 -11.09 4.48 16.23
N GLY A 231 -11.42 5.74 15.94
CA GLY A 231 -10.49 6.88 15.91
C GLY A 231 -9.57 6.96 17.12
N GLY A 232 -10.13 6.95 18.33
CA GLY A 232 -9.35 6.99 19.56
C GLY A 232 -8.40 5.79 19.73
N GLN A 233 -8.88 4.57 19.54
CA GLN A 233 -8.06 3.36 19.65
C GLN A 233 -6.98 3.29 18.56
N ALA A 234 -7.31 3.72 17.35
CA ALA A 234 -6.36 3.86 16.25
C ALA A 234 -5.26 4.85 16.61
N LEU A 235 -5.60 5.97 17.26
CA LEU A 235 -4.63 6.96 17.70
C LEU A 235 -3.71 6.37 18.78
N GLN A 236 -4.25 5.61 19.72
CA GLN A 236 -3.46 4.89 20.73
C GLN A 236 -2.50 3.87 20.09
N TYR A 237 -2.95 3.18 19.04
CA TYR A 237 -2.15 2.20 18.30
C TYR A 237 -0.95 2.83 17.60
N VAL A 238 -1.17 3.91 16.83
CA VAL A 238 -0.08 4.58 16.08
C VAL A 238 0.85 5.41 16.98
N ARG A 239 0.40 5.77 18.18
CA ARG A 239 1.22 6.47 19.21
C ARG A 239 1.96 5.51 20.13
N ALA A 240 1.60 4.23 20.17
CA ALA A 240 2.19 3.27 21.09
C ALA A 240 3.70 3.09 20.84
N ARG A 241 4.51 3.33 21.88
CA ARG A 241 5.98 3.24 21.83
C ARG A 241 6.53 2.06 22.64
N HIS A 242 5.78 1.56 23.63
CA HIS A 242 6.31 0.63 24.62
C HIS A 242 5.67 -0.77 24.59
N VAL A 243 5.18 -1.18 23.43
CA VAL A 243 4.43 -2.44 23.28
C VAL A 243 5.32 -3.69 23.14
N ASP A 244 6.53 -3.56 22.58
CA ASP A 244 7.33 -4.73 22.17
C ASP A 244 8.81 -4.62 22.58
N GLY A 245 9.17 -3.68 23.46
CA GLY A 245 10.56 -3.26 23.68
C GLY A 245 11.22 -2.59 22.44
N ALA A 246 10.52 -2.59 21.31
CA ALA A 246 10.93 -1.97 20.06
C ALA A 246 10.84 -0.44 20.15
N SER A 247 11.94 0.18 19.77
CA SER A 247 12.18 1.62 19.66
C SER A 247 11.20 2.34 18.71
N ASP A 248 11.46 3.60 18.40
CA ASP A 248 10.73 4.43 17.43
C ASP A 248 10.44 3.70 16.11
N LEU A 249 11.34 2.79 15.70
CA LEU A 249 11.22 1.96 14.50
C LEU A 249 10.01 1.01 14.51
N GLY A 250 9.70 0.39 15.65
CA GLY A 250 8.52 -0.47 15.77
C GLY A 250 7.22 0.33 15.60
N ARG A 251 7.22 1.57 16.12
CA ARG A 251 6.12 2.52 15.92
C ARG A 251 5.96 2.90 14.44
N MET A 252 7.06 3.15 13.73
CA MET A 252 7.03 3.45 12.29
C MET A 252 6.42 2.30 11.48
N HIS A 253 6.78 1.06 11.79
CA HIS A 253 6.20 -0.10 11.12
C HIS A 253 4.68 -0.22 11.37
N ARG A 254 4.24 0.03 12.61
CA ARG A 254 2.79 0.10 12.92
C ARG A 254 2.09 1.22 12.19
N GLN A 255 2.70 2.40 12.05
CA GLN A 255 2.13 3.52 11.29
C GLN A 255 1.99 3.18 9.80
N GLN A 256 2.99 2.54 9.20
CA GLN A 256 2.93 2.05 7.81
C GLN A 256 1.82 1.00 7.65
N ARG A 257 1.73 0.03 8.57
CA ARG A 257 0.67 -0.98 8.60
C ARG A 257 -0.71 -0.37 8.74
N PHE A 258 -0.85 0.62 9.62
CA PHE A 258 -2.10 1.34 9.80
C PHE A 258 -2.48 2.12 8.55
N LEU A 259 -1.54 2.84 7.93
CA LEU A 259 -1.79 3.59 6.71
C LEU A 259 -2.19 2.67 5.55
N ALA A 260 -1.53 1.53 5.38
CA ALA A 260 -1.91 0.52 4.39
C ALA A 260 -3.36 0.02 4.61
N ALA A 261 -3.71 -0.34 5.85
CA ALA A 261 -5.06 -0.78 6.20
C ALA A 261 -6.12 0.33 6.06
N LEU A 262 -5.75 1.58 6.34
CA LEU A 262 -6.60 2.75 6.15
C LEU A 262 -6.91 2.97 4.67
N ILE A 263 -5.89 2.87 3.80
CA ILE A 263 -6.07 3.01 2.36
C ILE A 263 -6.90 1.85 1.80
N GLU A 264 -6.64 0.61 2.20
CA GLU A 264 -7.47 -0.56 1.83
C GLU A 264 -8.94 -0.33 2.24
N ARG A 265 -9.17 0.22 3.44
CA ARG A 265 -10.52 0.51 3.92
C ARG A 265 -11.19 1.61 3.09
N ALA A 266 -10.49 2.71 2.84
CA ALA A 266 -10.99 3.85 2.07
C ALA A 266 -11.29 3.49 0.61
N THR A 267 -10.52 2.55 0.05
CA THR A 267 -10.64 2.09 -1.35
C THR A 267 -11.54 0.86 -1.50
N SER A 268 -12.10 0.35 -0.41
CA SER A 268 -13.01 -0.80 -0.45
C SER A 268 -14.25 -0.50 -1.29
N SER A 269 -14.73 -1.49 -2.05
CA SER A 269 -15.90 -1.34 -2.93
C SER A 269 -17.14 -0.81 -2.19
N GLY A 270 -17.27 -1.10 -0.90
CA GLY A 270 -18.38 -0.58 -0.07
C GLY A 270 -18.34 0.94 0.14
N VAL A 271 -17.15 1.56 0.15
CA VAL A 271 -16.99 3.02 0.22
C VAL A 271 -17.07 3.63 -1.18
N LEU A 272 -16.35 3.06 -2.16
CA LEU A 272 -16.25 3.62 -3.51
C LEU A 272 -17.56 3.54 -4.32
N LEU A 273 -18.37 2.49 -4.13
CA LEU A 273 -19.63 2.32 -4.86
C LEU A 273 -20.81 3.03 -4.19
N ASN A 274 -20.62 3.62 -3.01
CA ASN A 274 -21.66 4.37 -2.31
C ASN A 274 -21.36 5.88 -2.40
N PRO A 275 -22.09 6.65 -3.21
CA PRO A 275 -21.79 8.06 -3.47
C PRO A 275 -21.93 8.95 -2.23
N MET A 276 -22.83 8.62 -1.29
CA MET A 276 -22.95 9.35 -0.03
C MET A 276 -21.74 9.07 0.87
N ARG A 277 -21.35 7.80 1.03
CA ARG A 277 -20.17 7.42 1.83
C ARG A 277 -18.88 7.96 1.24
N PHE A 278 -18.71 7.89 -0.08
CA PHE A 278 -17.56 8.45 -0.77
C PHE A 278 -17.46 9.97 -0.51
N ARG A 279 -18.58 10.70 -0.64
CA ARG A 279 -18.63 12.14 -0.33
C ARG A 279 -18.28 12.41 1.14
N ASP A 280 -18.87 11.67 2.07
CA ASP A 280 -18.65 11.89 3.50
C ASP A 280 -17.19 11.59 3.91
N VAL A 281 -16.61 10.51 3.38
CA VAL A 281 -15.20 10.16 3.56
C VAL A 281 -14.30 11.23 2.95
N THR A 282 -14.55 11.62 1.71
CA THR A 282 -13.76 12.66 1.02
C THR A 282 -13.81 13.94 1.82
N ARG A 283 -15.01 14.43 2.20
CA ARG A 283 -15.14 15.65 3.00
C ARG A 283 -14.45 15.53 4.36
N ALA A 284 -14.57 14.39 5.03
CA ALA A 284 -13.90 14.15 6.31
C ALA A 284 -12.39 14.22 6.17
N VAL A 285 -11.81 13.51 5.19
CA VAL A 285 -10.36 13.54 4.91
C VAL A 285 -9.90 14.96 4.59
N LEU A 286 -10.62 15.69 3.75
CA LEU A 286 -10.23 17.04 3.34
C LEU A 286 -10.36 18.08 4.45
N SER A 287 -11.42 18.01 5.25
CA SER A 287 -11.59 18.89 6.43
C SER A 287 -10.62 18.53 7.57
N SER A 288 -10.04 17.34 7.53
CA SER A 288 -9.12 16.79 8.52
C SER A 288 -7.64 17.01 8.16
N VAL A 289 -7.36 17.56 6.98
CA VAL A 289 -5.98 17.76 6.52
C VAL A 289 -5.78 19.26 6.28
N ARG A 290 -4.71 19.80 6.85
CA ARG A 290 -4.22 21.12 6.45
C ARG A 290 -3.34 20.94 5.23
N ALA A 291 -3.74 21.50 4.10
CA ALA A 291 -3.01 21.36 2.85
C ALA A 291 -2.34 22.68 2.45
N ASP A 292 -1.31 22.62 1.60
CA ASP A 292 -0.76 23.83 1.02
C ASP A 292 -1.75 24.51 0.05
N LYS A 293 -1.47 25.77 -0.29
CA LYS A 293 -2.32 26.57 -1.18
C LYS A 293 -2.43 26.00 -2.60
N GLY A 294 -1.44 25.25 -3.06
CA GLY A 294 -1.40 24.64 -4.40
C GLY A 294 -2.06 23.26 -4.45
N PHE A 295 -2.43 22.67 -3.32
CA PHE A 295 -3.12 21.39 -3.29
C PHE A 295 -4.63 21.58 -3.43
N GLY A 296 -5.10 21.65 -4.67
CA GLY A 296 -6.47 21.92 -5.02
C GLY A 296 -7.29 20.68 -5.34
N THR A 297 -8.40 20.90 -6.02
CA THR A 297 -9.31 19.85 -6.48
C THR A 297 -8.63 18.83 -7.39
N ASP A 298 -7.79 19.28 -8.31
CA ASP A 298 -7.19 18.40 -9.32
C ASP A 298 -6.19 17.44 -8.68
N GLU A 299 -5.35 17.93 -7.75
CA GLU A 299 -4.42 17.13 -6.96
C GLU A 299 -5.15 16.11 -6.07
N LEU A 300 -6.35 16.46 -5.59
CA LEU A 300 -7.21 15.54 -4.84
C LEU A 300 -7.83 14.44 -5.68
N LEU A 301 -8.29 14.79 -6.88
CA LEU A 301 -8.75 13.80 -7.85
C LEU A 301 -7.62 12.87 -8.25
N ASP A 302 -6.43 13.42 -8.39
CA ASP A 302 -5.20 12.72 -8.71
C ASP A 302 -4.74 11.76 -7.62
N LEU A 303 -4.75 12.22 -6.36
CA LEU A 303 -4.55 11.38 -5.19
C LEU A 303 -5.64 10.30 -5.12
N GLY A 304 -6.91 10.64 -5.37
CA GLY A 304 -8.02 9.69 -5.36
C GLY A 304 -7.93 8.63 -6.47
N ARG A 305 -7.47 8.99 -7.67
CA ARG A 305 -7.21 8.05 -8.77
C ARG A 305 -6.05 7.12 -8.44
N ALA A 306 -4.95 7.67 -7.92
CA ALA A 306 -3.82 6.88 -7.46
C ALA A 306 -4.24 5.91 -6.35
N MET A 307 -5.06 6.37 -5.39
CA MET A 307 -5.64 5.53 -4.33
C MET A 307 -6.58 4.45 -4.89
N ARG A 308 -7.35 4.71 -5.95
CA ARG A 308 -8.22 3.68 -6.55
C ARG A 308 -7.41 2.57 -7.23
N ASN A 309 -6.28 2.92 -7.83
CA ASN A 309 -5.35 1.98 -8.45
C ASN A 309 -4.32 1.42 -7.45
N PHE A 310 -4.39 1.89 -6.19
CA PHE A 310 -3.58 1.42 -5.08
C PHE A 310 -4.06 0.03 -4.68
N SER A 311 -3.50 -1.00 -5.32
CA SER A 311 -3.58 -2.34 -4.77
C SER A 311 -2.54 -2.46 -3.66
N PRO A 312 -2.78 -3.28 -2.63
CA PRO A 312 -1.74 -3.62 -1.66
C PRO A 312 -0.43 -4.09 -2.34
N SER A 313 -0.48 -4.64 -3.56
CA SER A 313 0.68 -5.04 -4.35
C SER A 313 1.39 -3.93 -5.17
N SER A 314 0.77 -2.77 -5.40
CA SER A 314 1.37 -1.58 -6.06
C SER A 314 1.83 -0.49 -5.09
N SER A 315 1.72 -0.77 -3.79
CA SER A 315 2.03 0.14 -2.70
C SER A 315 3.35 -0.23 -2.06
N GLU A 316 4.28 0.71 -1.93
CA GLU A 316 5.61 0.46 -1.39
C GLU A 316 5.82 1.24 -0.10
N PHE A 317 6.05 0.55 1.02
CA PHE A 317 6.32 1.18 2.30
C PHE A 317 7.76 0.91 2.69
N THR A 318 8.50 1.95 3.05
CA THR A 318 9.86 1.79 3.56
C THR A 318 10.21 2.89 4.54
N THR A 319 11.23 2.63 5.35
CA THR A 319 11.85 3.61 6.23
C THR A 319 13.21 3.96 5.65
N VAL A 320 13.62 5.23 5.76
CA VAL A 320 14.95 5.64 5.29
C VAL A 320 16.03 4.75 5.93
N PRO A 321 16.95 4.17 5.13
CA PRO A 321 17.99 3.30 5.64
C PRO A 321 18.84 3.95 6.73
N ILE A 322 18.93 3.29 7.87
CA ILE A 322 19.61 3.79 9.05
C ILE A 322 21.04 3.24 9.06
N GLY A 323 22.03 4.13 9.18
CA GLY A 323 23.44 3.74 9.27
C GLY A 323 23.94 3.68 10.71
N ARG A 324 23.45 4.56 11.58
CA ARG A 324 23.85 4.61 12.99
C ARG A 324 22.73 5.10 13.89
N MET A 325 22.36 4.26 14.86
CA MET A 325 21.50 4.62 15.99
C MET A 325 22.32 5.33 17.08
N GLY A 326 21.68 6.21 17.84
CA GLY A 326 22.28 6.83 19.03
C GLY A 326 23.47 7.76 18.73
N TYR A 327 23.48 8.40 17.58
CA TYR A 327 24.52 9.36 17.20
C TYR A 327 24.44 10.60 18.10
N ALA A 328 25.41 10.75 19.01
CA ALA A 328 25.46 11.87 19.93
C ALA A 328 25.93 13.16 19.23
N VAL A 329 25.14 14.22 19.37
CA VAL A 329 25.43 15.55 18.83
C VAL A 329 25.46 16.55 19.98
N LYS A 330 26.55 17.30 20.08
CA LYS A 330 26.74 18.31 21.14
C LYS A 330 25.61 19.35 21.06
N GLY A 331 24.92 19.58 22.18
CA GLY A 331 23.81 20.55 22.27
C GLY A 331 22.44 20.00 21.82
N VAL A 332 22.37 18.82 21.20
CA VAL A 332 21.11 18.20 20.72
C VAL A 332 20.82 16.89 21.45
N GLY A 333 21.86 16.11 21.79
CA GLY A 333 21.74 14.81 22.42
C GLY A 333 21.79 13.65 21.42
N SER A 334 21.08 12.58 21.72
CA SER A 334 21.06 11.34 20.90
C SER A 334 20.17 11.50 19.67
N THR A 335 20.73 11.27 18.49
CA THR A 335 20.07 11.38 17.17
C THR A 335 20.28 10.10 16.35
N LEU A 336 19.68 10.04 15.17
CA LEU A 336 19.80 8.94 14.22
C LEU A 336 20.49 9.42 12.94
N ARG A 337 21.48 8.69 12.44
CA ARG A 337 22.15 9.02 11.17
C ARG A 337 21.83 7.99 10.09
N TRP A 338 21.42 8.47 8.92
CA TRP A 338 21.10 7.62 7.77
C TRP A 338 22.36 6.98 7.16
N ASP A 339 22.20 5.82 6.52
CA ASP A 339 23.22 5.23 5.66
C ASP A 339 23.28 6.05 4.38
N PRO A 340 24.39 6.77 4.10
CA PRO A 340 24.45 7.72 2.99
C PRO A 340 24.33 7.05 1.62
N VAL A 341 24.78 5.80 1.47
CA VAL A 341 24.73 5.08 0.19
C VAL A 341 23.33 4.54 -0.05
N ARG A 342 22.73 3.87 0.93
CA ARG A 342 21.40 3.27 0.80
C ARG A 342 20.32 4.35 0.73
N SER A 343 20.38 5.38 1.57
CA SER A 343 19.44 6.50 1.51
C SER A 343 19.59 7.32 0.23
N GLY A 344 20.82 7.55 -0.26
CA GLY A 344 21.06 8.21 -1.54
C GLY A 344 20.43 7.46 -2.72
N ARG A 345 20.50 6.12 -2.74
CA ARG A 345 19.81 5.30 -3.75
C ARG A 345 18.29 5.42 -3.65
N LEU A 346 17.74 5.35 -2.43
CA LEU A 346 16.31 5.50 -2.17
C LEU A 346 15.77 6.84 -2.70
N PHE A 347 16.41 7.95 -2.35
CA PHE A 347 15.94 9.27 -2.79
C PHE A 347 16.18 9.55 -4.27
N ARG A 348 17.19 8.91 -4.87
CA ARG A 348 17.34 8.94 -6.33
C ARG A 348 16.18 8.22 -7.01
N ALA A 349 15.79 7.04 -6.52
CA ALA A 349 14.64 6.33 -7.09
C ALA A 349 13.36 7.18 -7.05
N LEU A 350 13.13 7.93 -5.96
CA LEU A 350 12.01 8.89 -5.90
C LEU A 350 12.11 10.03 -6.91
N ARG A 351 13.30 10.57 -7.19
CA ARG A 351 13.49 11.66 -8.17
C ARG A 351 13.28 11.19 -9.60
N GLU A 352 13.75 9.98 -9.90
CA GLU A 352 13.71 9.38 -11.24
C GLU A 352 12.42 8.57 -11.48
N ASP A 353 11.44 8.62 -10.56
CA ASP A 353 10.20 7.84 -10.61
C ASP A 353 10.41 6.32 -10.81
N GLU A 354 11.45 5.77 -10.16
CA GLU A 354 11.75 4.34 -10.17
C GLU A 354 11.08 3.59 -9.00
N PRO A 355 10.62 2.34 -9.20
CA PRO A 355 10.09 1.51 -8.11
C PRO A 355 11.13 1.31 -7.00
N LEU A 356 10.70 1.43 -5.74
CA LEU A 356 11.57 1.19 -4.58
C LEU A 356 11.80 -0.30 -4.35
N ALA A 357 10.79 -1.12 -4.63
CA ALA A 357 10.88 -2.57 -4.58
C ALA A 357 11.18 -3.12 -5.98
N VAL A 358 12.33 -3.78 -6.15
CA VAL A 358 12.57 -4.63 -7.31
C VAL A 358 11.47 -5.70 -7.32
N TYR A 359 10.69 -5.77 -8.41
CA TYR A 359 9.61 -6.75 -8.60
C TYR A 359 10.20 -8.18 -8.58
N LYS A 360 10.41 -8.75 -7.39
CA LYS A 360 10.63 -10.17 -7.23
C LYS A 360 9.25 -10.78 -7.16
N HIS A 361 8.83 -11.49 -8.22
CA HIS A 361 7.76 -12.48 -8.09
C HIS A 361 8.17 -13.45 -6.97
N ARG A 362 7.70 -13.19 -5.74
CA ARG A 362 7.88 -14.10 -4.62
C ARG A 362 7.08 -15.35 -4.98
N SER A 363 7.77 -16.37 -5.48
CA SER A 363 7.18 -17.70 -5.67
C SER A 363 6.53 -18.10 -4.34
N ARG A 364 5.26 -18.55 -4.37
CA ARG A 364 4.42 -19.04 -3.26
C ARG A 364 5.06 -20.17 -2.44
N ALA A 365 6.24 -19.94 -1.86
CA ALA A 365 6.92 -20.89 -1.01
C ALA A 365 6.23 -20.88 0.35
N LEU A 366 5.76 -22.05 0.80
CA LEU A 366 5.10 -22.18 2.09
C LEU A 366 6.11 -21.94 3.22
N ALA A 367 5.75 -21.17 4.25
CA ALA A 367 6.58 -21.02 5.44
C ALA A 367 6.59 -22.33 6.26
N VAL A 368 7.76 -22.73 6.76
CA VAL A 368 7.97 -23.93 7.57
C VAL A 368 8.92 -23.66 8.72
N ALA A 369 8.84 -24.45 9.80
CA ALA A 369 9.60 -24.21 11.02
C ALA A 369 11.12 -24.46 10.89
N VAL A 370 11.55 -25.31 9.96
CA VAL A 370 12.96 -25.67 9.76
C VAL A 370 13.34 -25.43 8.31
N ALA A 371 14.47 -24.76 8.08
CA ALA A 371 14.94 -24.45 6.73
C ALA A 371 15.24 -25.73 5.94
N PRO A 372 14.84 -25.84 4.64
CA PRO A 372 15.18 -26.99 3.81
C PRO A 372 16.67 -27.37 3.83
N GLN A 373 17.54 -26.36 3.88
CA GLN A 373 18.99 -26.52 3.88
C GLN A 373 19.52 -27.19 5.17
N GLN A 374 18.72 -27.25 6.23
CA GLN A 374 19.05 -27.95 7.47
C GLN A 374 18.57 -29.40 7.49
N ILE A 375 17.69 -29.80 6.56
CA ILE A 375 17.03 -31.11 6.55
C ILE A 375 17.75 -32.04 5.58
N ARG A 376 18.35 -33.12 6.09
CA ARG A 376 19.00 -34.17 5.30
C ARG A 376 18.00 -35.26 4.92
N VAL A 377 17.96 -35.62 3.63
CA VAL A 377 16.96 -36.56 3.09
C VAL A 377 17.60 -37.66 2.27
N GLN A 378 17.27 -38.92 2.57
CA GLN A 378 17.52 -40.06 1.68
C GLN A 378 16.22 -40.40 0.95
N VAL A 379 16.24 -40.40 -0.38
CA VAL A 379 15.07 -40.78 -1.18
C VAL A 379 15.14 -42.27 -1.55
N GLU A 380 14.01 -42.95 -1.45
CA GLU A 380 13.81 -44.32 -1.90
C GLU A 380 12.62 -44.40 -2.85
N ASN A 381 12.72 -45.23 -3.89
CA ASN A 381 11.62 -45.52 -4.79
C ASN A 381 10.77 -46.66 -4.23
N GLY A 382 9.56 -46.35 -3.79
CA GLY A 382 8.57 -47.30 -3.27
C GLY A 382 7.61 -47.84 -4.32
N THR A 383 7.88 -47.65 -5.62
CA THR A 383 7.02 -48.16 -6.70
C THR A 383 7.79 -48.99 -7.72
N SER A 384 7.08 -49.72 -8.58
CA SER A 384 7.63 -50.38 -9.76
C SER A 384 8.03 -49.40 -10.87
N GLU A 385 7.60 -48.14 -10.79
CA GLU A 385 7.86 -47.12 -11.79
C GLU A 385 9.36 -46.76 -11.84
N ALA A 386 9.97 -46.93 -13.00
CA ALA A 386 11.38 -46.61 -13.19
C ALA A 386 11.63 -45.10 -13.06
N GLY A 387 12.63 -44.72 -12.27
CA GLY A 387 13.09 -43.34 -12.18
C GLY A 387 12.30 -42.42 -11.23
N LEU A 388 11.20 -42.87 -10.61
CA LEU A 388 10.43 -42.05 -9.66
C LEU A 388 11.30 -41.50 -8.52
N GLY A 389 12.11 -42.36 -7.89
CA GLY A 389 13.04 -41.92 -6.83
C GLY A 389 14.04 -40.85 -7.28
N LYS A 390 14.52 -40.91 -8.53
CA LYS A 390 15.40 -39.87 -9.11
C LYS A 390 14.68 -38.55 -9.29
N ARG A 391 13.42 -38.57 -9.78
CA ARG A 391 12.62 -37.35 -9.95
C ARG A 391 12.30 -36.69 -8.61
N VAL A 392 11.97 -37.48 -7.59
CA VAL A 392 11.68 -36.99 -6.24
C VAL A 392 12.93 -36.38 -5.60
N ASP A 393 14.08 -37.05 -5.70
CA ASP A 393 15.35 -36.53 -5.20
C ASP A 393 15.73 -35.21 -5.87
N ALA A 394 15.66 -35.15 -7.20
CA ALA A 394 15.95 -33.93 -7.96
C ALA A 394 14.99 -32.79 -7.59
N ALA A 395 13.69 -33.08 -7.43
CA ALA A 395 12.70 -32.08 -7.06
C ALA A 395 12.89 -31.55 -5.63
N LEU A 396 13.26 -32.41 -4.67
CA LEU A 396 13.59 -31.99 -3.30
C LEU A 396 14.89 -31.17 -3.25
N ALA A 397 15.92 -31.59 -3.99
CA ALA A 397 17.17 -30.85 -4.09
C ALA A 397 16.96 -29.46 -4.73
N ALA A 398 16.12 -29.36 -5.76
CA ALA A 398 15.79 -28.09 -6.42
C ALA A 398 15.06 -27.09 -5.50
N THR A 399 14.40 -27.58 -4.44
CA THR A 399 13.73 -26.73 -3.44
C THR A 399 14.59 -26.44 -2.21
N GLY A 400 15.85 -26.89 -2.19
CA GLY A 400 16.85 -26.55 -1.17
C GLY A 400 17.05 -27.60 -0.09
N PHE A 401 16.37 -28.75 -0.15
CA PHE A 401 16.62 -29.86 0.77
C PHE A 401 18.00 -30.48 0.53
N ARG A 402 18.68 -30.91 1.60
CA ARG A 402 19.96 -31.63 1.50
C ARG A 402 19.72 -33.10 1.22
N THR A 403 19.37 -33.43 -0.02
CA THR A 403 19.24 -34.84 -0.43
C THR A 403 20.61 -35.51 -0.51
N THR A 404 20.65 -36.84 -0.37
CA THR A 404 21.89 -37.62 -0.55
C THR A 404 22.33 -37.69 -2.01
N ARG A 405 21.49 -37.24 -2.97
CA ARG A 405 21.72 -37.27 -4.42
C ARG A 405 21.87 -38.67 -5.03
N VAL A 406 21.68 -39.71 -4.21
CA VAL A 406 21.81 -41.12 -4.59
C VAL A 406 20.54 -41.85 -4.14
N PRO A 407 19.44 -41.76 -4.92
CA PRO A 407 18.19 -42.42 -4.58
C PRO A 407 18.34 -43.95 -4.66
N LYS A 408 17.72 -44.65 -3.71
CA LYS A 408 17.72 -46.12 -3.63
C LYS A 408 16.33 -46.67 -4.01
N ASN A 409 16.18 -47.98 -4.09
CA ASN A 409 14.87 -48.62 -4.15
C ASN A 409 14.49 -49.12 -2.76
N ALA A 410 13.23 -48.94 -2.36
CA ALA A 410 12.73 -49.51 -1.13
C ALA A 410 12.52 -51.03 -1.27
N ALA A 411 12.49 -51.73 -0.15
CA ALA A 411 12.23 -53.17 -0.12
C ALA A 411 10.80 -53.49 -0.60
N ASP A 412 9.82 -52.72 -0.12
CA ASP A 412 8.46 -52.74 -0.66
C ASP A 412 8.34 -51.71 -1.79
N ARG A 413 7.92 -52.18 -2.97
CA ARG A 413 7.73 -51.38 -4.19
C ARG A 413 6.27 -51.28 -4.62
N SER A 414 5.34 -51.51 -3.68
CA SER A 414 3.88 -51.44 -3.90
C SER A 414 3.22 -50.23 -3.23
N LEU A 415 4.01 -49.23 -2.80
CA LEU A 415 3.48 -48.10 -2.04
C LEU A 415 2.57 -47.21 -2.90
N LYS A 416 1.32 -47.07 -2.44
CA LYS A 416 0.35 -46.14 -3.03
C LYS A 416 0.58 -44.70 -2.57
N ARG A 417 0.98 -44.52 -1.30
CA ARG A 417 1.18 -43.21 -0.66
C ARG A 417 2.65 -42.98 -0.35
N THR A 418 3.12 -41.75 -0.55
CA THR A 418 4.48 -41.32 -0.23
C THR A 418 4.64 -41.22 1.28
N VAL A 419 5.72 -41.80 1.81
CA VAL A 419 5.97 -41.86 3.26
C VAL A 419 7.23 -41.10 3.61
N VAL A 420 7.15 -40.25 4.63
CA VAL A 420 8.30 -39.61 5.27
C VAL A 420 8.55 -40.34 6.58
N ALA A 421 9.55 -41.23 6.57
CA ALA A 421 10.01 -41.92 7.76
C ALA A 421 11.04 -41.06 8.50
N TYR A 422 10.88 -40.90 9.81
CA TYR A 422 11.70 -40.01 10.62
C TYR A 422 11.85 -40.51 12.06
N ASP A 423 12.93 -40.12 12.74
CA ASP A 423 13.05 -40.33 14.18
C ASP A 423 12.22 -39.28 14.93
N PRO A 424 11.39 -39.64 15.94
CA PRO A 424 10.57 -38.70 16.71
C PRO A 424 11.30 -37.45 17.21
N ARG A 425 12.61 -37.53 17.48
CA ARG A 425 13.42 -36.38 17.89
C ARG A 425 13.49 -35.26 16.84
N TRP A 426 13.21 -35.57 15.58
CA TRP A 426 13.29 -34.65 14.43
C TRP A 426 11.91 -34.23 13.89
N ASP A 427 10.87 -34.29 14.72
CA ASP A 427 9.48 -34.02 14.32
C ASP A 427 9.28 -32.68 13.58
N ARG A 428 9.90 -31.59 14.04
CA ARG A 428 9.82 -30.28 13.35
C ARG A 428 10.42 -30.31 11.93
N SER A 429 11.48 -31.08 11.71
CA SER A 429 12.08 -31.29 10.39
C SER A 429 11.19 -32.16 9.50
N ALA A 430 10.56 -33.18 10.08
CA ALA A 430 9.63 -34.06 9.38
C ALA A 430 8.38 -33.32 8.91
N GLN A 431 7.79 -32.48 9.78
CA GLN A 431 6.67 -31.62 9.41
C GLN A 431 7.03 -30.64 8.30
N SER A 432 8.21 -30.02 8.36
CA SER A 432 8.71 -29.11 7.32
C SER A 432 8.92 -29.81 5.97
N LEU A 433 9.41 -31.05 5.98
CA LEU A 433 9.56 -31.88 4.79
C LEU A 433 8.22 -32.38 4.23
N ALA A 434 7.29 -32.80 5.09
CA ALA A 434 5.94 -33.21 4.69
C ALA A 434 5.13 -32.05 4.09
N ALA A 435 5.33 -30.82 4.58
CA ALA A 435 4.73 -29.64 3.98
C ALA A 435 5.19 -29.40 2.51
N ALA A 436 6.42 -29.81 2.18
CA ALA A 436 6.94 -29.80 0.82
C ALA A 436 6.41 -30.97 -0.04
N LEU A 437 5.85 -32.02 0.57
CA LEU A 437 5.34 -33.23 -0.09
C LEU A 437 3.84 -33.42 0.19
N PRO A 438 2.93 -32.68 -0.49
CA PRO A 438 1.50 -32.75 -0.22
C PRO A 438 0.94 -34.17 -0.33
N GLY A 439 0.19 -34.59 0.69
CA GLY A 439 -0.40 -35.93 0.76
C GLY A 439 0.51 -37.01 1.35
N SER A 440 1.77 -36.68 1.65
CA SER A 440 2.68 -37.64 2.30
C SER A 440 2.25 -37.99 3.72
N GLU A 441 2.50 -39.23 4.10
CA GLU A 441 2.28 -39.74 5.46
C GLU A 441 3.56 -39.64 6.29
N LEU A 442 3.46 -39.09 7.50
CA LEU A 442 4.55 -39.10 8.48
C LEU A 442 4.58 -40.45 9.21
N ARG A 443 5.74 -41.11 9.22
CA ARG A 443 5.96 -42.39 9.92
C ARG A 443 7.12 -42.28 10.90
N ALA A 444 6.82 -42.32 12.19
CA ALA A 444 7.84 -42.31 13.22
C ALA A 444 8.57 -43.67 13.30
N VAL A 445 9.90 -43.65 13.25
CA VAL A 445 10.79 -44.82 13.34
C VAL A 445 11.89 -44.51 14.36
N LYS A 446 11.74 -45.05 15.58
CA LYS A 446 12.68 -44.81 16.68
C LYS A 446 14.08 -45.34 16.31
N GLY A 447 15.11 -44.52 16.49
CA GLY A 447 16.50 -44.90 16.20
C GLY A 447 16.93 -44.69 14.74
N GLN A 448 16.08 -44.10 13.88
CA GLN A 448 16.45 -43.79 12.50
C GLN A 448 17.57 -42.73 12.42
N GLY A 449 17.66 -41.85 13.41
CA GLY A 449 18.67 -40.78 13.45
C GLY A 449 18.30 -39.53 12.63
N PRO A 450 19.29 -38.70 12.27
CA PRO A 450 19.07 -37.34 11.74
C PRO A 450 18.77 -37.27 10.23
N VAL A 451 18.81 -38.39 9.51
CA VAL A 451 18.52 -38.45 8.07
C VAL A 451 17.09 -38.94 7.89
N LEU A 452 16.23 -38.06 7.40
CA LEU A 452 14.85 -38.41 7.08
C LEU A 452 14.83 -39.23 5.80
N LYS A 453 13.91 -40.18 5.72
CA LYS A 453 13.75 -41.06 4.56
C LYS A 453 12.43 -40.76 3.87
N VAL A 454 12.48 -40.44 2.58
CA VAL A 454 11.30 -40.24 1.74
C VAL A 454 11.16 -41.47 0.86
N ILE A 455 10.14 -42.28 1.11
CA ILE A 455 9.78 -43.43 0.28
C ILE A 455 8.68 -42.97 -0.68
N ALA A 456 9.03 -42.78 -1.94
CA ALA A 456 8.12 -42.26 -2.95
C ALA A 456 7.04 -43.28 -3.30
N GLY A 457 5.77 -42.88 -3.15
CA GLY A 457 4.60 -43.68 -3.53
C GLY A 457 4.00 -43.23 -4.86
N ALA A 458 3.03 -44.00 -5.38
CA ALA A 458 2.35 -43.72 -6.64
C ALA A 458 1.53 -42.41 -6.64
N ASP A 459 1.22 -41.86 -5.46
CA ASP A 459 0.56 -40.57 -5.26
C ASP A 459 1.48 -39.36 -5.44
N PHE A 460 2.80 -39.55 -5.57
CA PHE A 460 3.72 -38.42 -5.74
C PHE A 460 3.34 -37.63 -7.01
N ARG A 461 3.25 -36.31 -6.86
CA ARG A 461 2.96 -35.39 -7.97
C ARG A 461 4.02 -34.33 -8.14
N LYS A 462 4.38 -33.64 -7.05
CA LYS A 462 5.34 -32.53 -7.06
C LYS A 462 5.88 -32.25 -5.67
N VAL A 463 7.01 -31.56 -5.63
CA VAL A 463 7.54 -30.92 -4.40
C VAL A 463 7.11 -29.46 -4.40
N ARG A 464 6.46 -29.01 -3.34
CA ARG A 464 6.20 -27.58 -3.11
C ARG A 464 7.45 -26.93 -2.55
N LYS A 465 7.78 -25.75 -3.05
CA LYS A 465 8.84 -24.93 -2.46
C LYS A 465 8.40 -24.50 -1.05
N VAL A 466 9.29 -24.61 -0.08
CA VAL A 466 9.07 -24.16 1.29
C VAL A 466 10.24 -23.28 1.75
N ARG A 467 10.03 -22.40 2.71
CA ARG A 467 11.06 -21.51 3.28
C ARG A 467 10.97 -21.52 4.81
N ALA A 468 12.08 -21.34 5.51
CA ALA A 468 12.04 -21.13 6.95
C ALA A 468 11.18 -19.90 7.27
N ASP A 469 10.34 -20.03 8.28
CA ASP A 469 9.75 -18.90 8.95
C ASP A 469 10.86 -18.26 9.80
N ASP A 470 11.45 -17.20 9.28
CA ASP A 470 12.48 -16.43 9.97
C ASP A 470 11.87 -15.08 10.36
N PRO A 471 11.42 -14.92 11.61
CA PRO A 471 10.91 -13.65 12.09
C PRO A 471 12.00 -12.58 12.30
N TYR A 472 13.30 -12.89 12.05
CA TYR A 472 14.42 -12.03 12.39
C TYR A 472 15.56 -11.96 11.33
N GLN A 473 15.31 -12.27 10.05
CA GLN A 473 16.26 -11.84 9.01
C GLN A 473 16.19 -10.32 8.83
N GLY A 474 17.20 -9.64 9.38
CA GLY A 474 17.35 -8.19 9.34
C GLY A 474 17.56 -7.66 7.94
N GLU A 475 16.47 -7.32 7.26
CA GLU A 475 16.46 -6.19 6.36
C GLU A 475 15.84 -5.00 7.10
N GLU A 476 16.66 -4.31 7.90
CA GLU A 476 16.32 -3.09 8.66
C GLU A 476 15.91 -1.90 7.76
N SER A 477 15.62 -2.14 6.48
CA SER A 477 15.16 -1.18 5.47
C SER A 477 14.47 -1.88 4.29
N ALA A 478 13.88 -3.07 4.48
CA ALA A 478 13.14 -3.74 3.40
C ALA A 478 11.98 -2.86 2.94
N VAL A 479 11.83 -2.68 1.64
CA VAL A 479 10.60 -2.14 1.07
C VAL A 479 9.54 -3.23 1.20
N VAL A 480 8.49 -2.95 1.95
CA VAL A 480 7.37 -3.86 2.18
C VAL A 480 6.22 -3.43 1.30
N ARG A 481 5.59 -4.36 0.60
CA ARG A 481 4.36 -4.06 -0.14
C ARG A 481 3.14 -4.16 0.77
N GLY A 482 2.11 -3.36 0.49
CA GLY A 482 0.87 -3.35 1.27
C GLY A 482 0.23 -4.74 1.49
N ASP A 483 0.36 -5.67 0.53
CA ASP A 483 -0.16 -7.05 0.65
C ASP A 483 0.66 -7.93 1.60
N GLU A 484 1.90 -7.57 1.87
CA GLU A 484 2.78 -8.24 2.82
C GLU A 484 2.55 -7.76 4.26
N ILE A 485 1.74 -6.71 4.44
CA ILE A 485 1.38 -6.12 5.73
C ILE A 485 0.07 -6.75 6.31
N GLY A 486 -0.38 -7.86 5.74
CA GLY A 486 -1.47 -8.69 6.27
C GLY A 486 -1.06 -9.51 7.50
N CYS A 487 -2.01 -10.25 8.09
CA CYS A 487 -1.69 -11.29 9.06
C CYS A 487 -1.29 -12.58 8.33
N ALA A 488 -0.13 -13.13 8.68
CA ALA A 488 0.31 -14.45 8.26
C ALA A 488 -0.31 -15.52 9.18
#